data_AF-A0A0F5YJR9-F1
#
_entry.id   AF-A0A0F5YJR9-F1
#
_cell.length_a   1.000
_cell.length_b   1.000
_cell.length_c   1.000
_cell.angle_alpha   90.00
_cell.angle_beta   90.00
_cell.angle_gamma   90.00
#
_symmetry.space_group_name_H-M   'P 1'
#
loop_
_entity.id
_entity.type
_entity.pdbx_description
1 polymer ?
#
loop_
_entity_poly.entity_id
_entity_poly.type
_entity_poly.pdbx_seq_one_letter_code
_entity_poly.pdbx_strand_id
1 'polypeptide(L)'
;MYPIIFGQIWKSAEKDNPTATLSDDALENCVKAFHNQSKTPKASAKSDVKNPSQSQSQLSQKSTIREDLKRLIDSNLSESEQEERLQEIAKQYDKTDGQVNRLYKHILKESESNEQLDQHKAELEQLLKIDSQTIRLSEFLHPHLAKPLAQISQWLGMPESAMLTVLLPVAASLMPIDTRLELAKPTGFYAHPILYTGLVGESGIGKTPVLKKIISPLYSMQSEALTEHNQAMEDWEQACSLAEKNNEPEPPQPKLHNYFTSDATTEAIGKIQNDQPTRGFVGYFDELEGLFKGANQYHNSGKGNDI
;
A
#
# COMPACT_ATOMS: atom_id res chain seq x y z
N MET A 1 -17.43 1.35 -41.79
CA MET A 1 -16.33 2.12 -42.42
C MET A 1 -16.50 3.57 -42.01
N TYR A 2 -15.79 3.99 -40.97
CA TYR A 2 -15.72 5.36 -40.44
C TYR A 2 -14.24 5.72 -40.27
N PRO A 3 -13.78 6.92 -40.65
CA PRO A 3 -12.35 7.23 -40.65
C PRO A 3 -11.87 7.61 -39.24
N ILE A 4 -10.70 7.10 -38.88
CA ILE A 4 -9.94 7.44 -37.67
C ILE A 4 -9.19 8.75 -37.97
N ILE A 5 -9.50 9.82 -37.25
CA ILE A 5 -8.74 11.08 -37.30
C ILE A 5 -7.60 10.97 -36.28
N PHE A 6 -6.38 10.79 -36.78
CA PHE A 6 -5.15 10.99 -36.01
C PHE A 6 -4.81 12.49 -35.96
N GLY A 7 -4.50 12.99 -34.76
CA GLY A 7 -3.72 14.21 -34.58
C GLY A 7 -4.50 15.47 -34.21
N GLN A 8 -4.76 15.67 -32.92
CA GLN A 8 -4.74 17.01 -32.32
C GLN A 8 -3.97 16.95 -31.02
N ILE A 9 -2.74 17.46 -31.07
CA ILE A 9 -1.91 17.75 -29.90
C ILE A 9 -2.62 18.85 -29.10
N TRP A 10 -2.71 18.66 -27.79
CA TRP A 10 -3.25 19.63 -26.84
C TRP A 10 -2.46 20.95 -26.90
N LYS A 11 -3.12 22.07 -27.21
CA LYS A 11 -2.51 23.42 -27.29
C LYS A 11 -1.81 23.90 -26.01
N SER A 12 -2.07 23.26 -24.86
CA SER A 12 -1.39 23.61 -23.61
C SER A 12 0.04 23.06 -23.52
N ALA A 13 0.39 22.05 -24.33
CA ALA A 13 1.70 21.39 -24.29
C ALA A 13 2.77 22.12 -25.11
N GLU A 14 2.41 23.08 -25.97
CA GLU A 14 3.39 23.88 -26.75
C GLU A 14 4.09 24.95 -25.91
N LYS A 15 3.58 25.27 -24.69
CA LYS A 15 4.11 26.35 -23.85
C LYS A 15 5.00 25.90 -22.69
N ASP A 16 4.94 24.63 -22.30
CA ASP A 16 5.81 24.06 -21.26
C ASP A 16 6.94 23.27 -21.91
N ASN A 17 7.93 23.99 -22.46
CA ASN A 17 9.22 23.43 -22.82
C ASN A 17 10.26 23.88 -21.78
N PRO A 18 10.33 23.25 -20.60
CA PRO A 18 11.42 23.52 -19.67
C PRO A 18 12.71 23.06 -20.35
N THR A 19 13.52 24.02 -20.77
CA THR A 19 14.85 23.76 -21.32
C THR A 19 15.60 22.90 -20.31
N ALA A 20 16.17 21.77 -20.77
CA ALA A 20 16.93 20.87 -19.91
C ALA A 20 17.94 21.69 -19.08
N THR A 21 17.88 21.54 -17.75
CA THR A 21 18.69 22.32 -16.80
C THR A 21 20.19 21.96 -16.87
N LEU A 22 20.52 20.91 -17.62
CA LEU A 22 21.86 20.44 -17.90
C LEU A 22 22.07 20.42 -19.42
N SER A 23 23.19 20.98 -19.88
CA SER A 23 23.61 20.88 -21.27
C SER A 23 23.99 19.45 -21.63
N ASP A 24 23.83 19.07 -22.89
CA ASP A 24 24.21 17.74 -23.41
C ASP A 24 25.70 17.44 -23.13
N ASP A 25 26.57 18.45 -23.17
CA ASP A 25 27.98 18.36 -22.81
C ASP A 25 28.19 17.97 -21.33
N ALA A 26 27.33 18.44 -20.42
CA ALA A 26 27.41 18.11 -19.01
C ALA A 26 27.00 16.65 -18.75
N LEU A 27 25.97 16.18 -19.45
CA LEU A 27 25.54 14.77 -19.42
C LEU A 27 26.62 13.84 -19.98
N GLU A 28 27.22 14.19 -21.12
CA GLU A 28 28.30 13.40 -21.70
C GLU A 28 29.53 13.31 -20.79
N ASN A 29 29.89 14.41 -20.12
CA ASN A 29 31.02 14.44 -19.20
C ASN A 29 30.76 13.59 -17.94
N CYS A 30 29.53 13.59 -17.41
CA CYS A 30 29.14 12.70 -16.32
C CYS A 30 29.22 11.22 -16.72
N VAL A 31 28.75 10.87 -17.91
CA VAL A 31 28.81 9.49 -18.42
C VAL A 31 30.27 9.06 -18.67
N LYS A 32 31.10 9.94 -19.26
CA LYS A 32 32.54 9.68 -19.46
C LYS A 32 33.29 9.50 -18.13
N ALA A 33 32.97 10.30 -17.11
CA ALA A 33 33.59 10.19 -15.77
C ALA A 33 33.22 8.87 -15.07
N PHE A 34 31.94 8.47 -15.13
CA PHE A 34 31.48 7.19 -14.59
C PHE A 34 32.14 5.99 -15.29
N HIS A 35 32.30 6.08 -16.61
CA HIS A 35 32.92 5.01 -17.38
C HIS A 35 34.44 4.89 -17.16
N ASN A 36 35.11 6.00 -16.79
CA ASN A 36 36.53 6.01 -16.43
C ASN A 36 36.80 5.52 -15.00
N GLN A 37 35.88 5.76 -14.06
CA GLN A 37 35.95 5.18 -12.71
C GLN A 37 35.77 3.66 -12.71
N SER A 38 34.95 3.12 -13.62
CA SER A 38 34.73 1.67 -13.74
C SER A 38 35.87 0.93 -14.47
N LYS A 39 36.77 1.63 -15.17
CA LYS A 39 37.86 1.06 -15.97
C LYS A 39 39.26 1.18 -15.36
N THR A 40 39.41 1.78 -14.17
CA THR A 40 40.72 1.88 -13.51
C THR A 40 40.92 0.72 -12.51
N PRO A 41 41.80 -0.26 -12.78
CA PRO A 41 42.28 -1.15 -11.73
C PRO A 41 43.11 -0.32 -10.74
N LYS A 42 42.90 -0.50 -9.43
CA LYS A 42 43.72 0.10 -8.37
C LYS A 42 45.17 -0.34 -8.55
N ALA A 43 45.98 0.48 -9.24
CA ALA A 43 47.40 0.26 -9.41
C ALA A 43 48.13 0.59 -8.10
N SER A 44 48.73 -0.44 -7.50
CA SER A 44 49.66 -0.28 -6.38
C SER A 44 50.94 0.40 -6.87
N ALA A 45 51.18 1.64 -6.45
CA ALA A 45 52.43 2.33 -6.69
C ALA A 45 53.56 1.63 -5.91
N LYS A 46 54.54 1.07 -6.63
CA LYS A 46 55.85 0.68 -6.10
C LYS A 46 56.66 1.96 -5.89
N SER A 47 57.16 2.18 -4.67
CA SER A 47 58.24 3.11 -4.39
C SER A 47 59.48 2.33 -3.95
N ASP A 48 60.54 2.45 -4.74
CA ASP A 48 61.89 2.02 -4.41
C ASP A 48 62.43 2.85 -3.24
N VAL A 49 62.70 2.20 -2.10
CA VAL A 49 63.48 2.77 -1.00
C VAL A 49 64.60 1.80 -0.64
N LYS A 50 65.83 2.30 -0.77
CA LYS A 50 67.07 1.61 -0.39
C LYS A 50 67.05 1.23 1.08
N ASN A 51 67.43 -0.01 1.36
CA ASN A 51 67.58 -0.62 2.68
C ASN A 51 68.80 -0.05 3.43
N PRO A 52 68.66 0.43 4.67
CA PRO A 52 69.72 0.33 5.67
C PRO A 52 69.31 -0.67 6.76
N SER A 53 70.15 -1.71 6.89
CA SER A 53 70.47 -2.47 8.10
C SER A 53 69.47 -2.42 9.27
N GLN A 54 68.90 -3.59 9.56
CA GLN A 54 68.12 -3.94 10.74
C GLN A 54 68.77 -3.45 12.04
N SER A 55 68.07 -2.55 12.73
CA SER A 55 68.10 -2.41 14.17
C SER A 55 66.66 -2.56 14.68
N GLN A 56 66.41 -3.68 15.36
CA GLN A 56 65.15 -3.95 16.03
C GLN A 56 64.93 -2.87 17.11
N SER A 57 63.97 -1.99 16.88
CA SER A 57 63.34 -1.18 17.93
C SER A 57 61.83 -1.20 17.73
N GLN A 58 61.13 -1.53 18.80
CA GLN A 58 59.69 -1.78 18.84
C GLN A 58 58.91 -0.54 18.37
N LEU A 59 58.20 -0.63 17.23
CA LEU A 59 57.16 0.35 16.88
C LEU A 59 55.89 -0.01 17.66
N SER A 60 55.63 0.65 18.78
CA SER A 60 54.28 0.70 19.34
C SER A 60 53.39 1.45 18.35
N GLN A 61 52.30 0.83 17.88
CA GLN A 61 51.29 1.51 17.08
C GLN A 61 50.75 2.70 17.89
N LYS A 62 51.16 3.93 17.58
CA LYS A 62 50.51 5.13 18.13
C LYS A 62 49.13 5.20 17.51
N SER A 63 48.10 4.81 18.26
CA SER A 63 46.72 5.14 17.93
C SER A 63 46.61 6.66 17.75
N THR A 64 45.66 7.09 16.94
CA THR A 64 45.31 8.50 16.86
C THR A 64 44.33 8.86 17.97
N ILE A 65 44.37 10.10 18.46
CA ILE A 65 43.42 10.60 19.46
C ILE A 65 41.95 10.34 19.07
N ARG A 66 41.63 10.34 17.77
CA ARG A 66 40.28 10.06 17.26
C ARG A 66 39.88 8.60 17.41
N GLU A 67 40.81 7.67 17.23
CA GLU A 67 40.56 6.23 17.38
C GLU A 67 40.36 5.85 18.84
N ASP A 68 41.15 6.42 19.75
CA ASP A 68 40.99 6.17 21.19
C ASP A 68 39.67 6.76 21.72
N LEU A 69 39.25 7.93 21.22
CA LEU A 69 37.94 8.50 21.53
C LEU A 69 36.78 7.68 20.94
N LYS A 70 36.93 7.10 19.75
CA LYS A 70 35.92 6.18 19.18
C LYS A 70 35.79 4.91 20.02
N ARG A 71 36.90 4.29 20.42
CA ARG A 71 36.89 3.13 21.32
C ARG A 71 36.21 3.44 22.65
N LEU A 72 36.36 4.66 23.16
CA LEU A 72 35.69 5.11 24.37
C LEU A 72 34.16 5.11 24.20
N ILE A 73 33.67 5.66 23.08
CA ILE A 73 32.24 5.68 22.73
C ILE A 73 31.69 4.25 22.62
N ASP A 74 32.42 3.35 21.96
CA ASP A 74 32.01 1.94 21.79
C ASP A 74 32.02 1.14 23.11
N SER A 75 32.77 1.57 24.11
CA SER A 75 32.99 0.81 25.37
C SER A 75 31.88 0.97 26.42
N ASN A 76 30.88 1.82 26.18
CA ASN A 76 29.68 1.99 27.00
C ASN A 76 29.96 2.10 28.53
N LEU A 77 31.03 2.81 28.88
CA LEU A 77 31.48 3.02 30.26
C LEU A 77 30.57 3.99 31.03
N SER A 78 30.61 3.96 32.36
CA SER A 78 29.89 4.94 33.19
C SER A 78 30.45 6.37 33.03
N GLU A 79 29.66 7.41 33.28
CA GLU A 79 30.09 8.81 33.12
C GLU A 79 31.38 9.13 33.88
N SER A 80 31.54 8.60 35.09
CA SER A 80 32.73 8.80 35.92
C SER A 80 33.98 8.13 35.33
N GLU A 81 33.84 6.94 34.74
CA GLU A 81 34.93 6.22 34.06
C GLU A 81 35.28 6.86 32.71
N GLN A 82 34.29 7.42 32.01
CA GLN A 82 34.50 8.18 30.78
C GLN A 82 35.32 9.45 31.05
N GLU A 83 35.00 10.20 32.11
CA GLU A 83 35.76 11.39 32.51
C GLU A 83 37.21 11.06 32.86
N GLU A 84 37.44 10.00 33.64
CA GLU A 84 38.79 9.55 33.99
C GLU A 84 39.60 9.20 32.72
N ARG A 85 38.97 8.48 31.79
CA ARG A 85 39.63 8.05 30.55
C ARG A 85 39.89 9.21 29.58
N LEU A 86 39.00 10.21 29.52
CA LEU A 86 39.22 11.44 28.75
C LEU A 86 40.40 12.25 29.30
N GLN A 87 40.58 12.30 30.62
CA GLN A 87 41.73 12.94 31.26
C GLN A 87 43.05 12.21 30.95
N GLU A 88 43.04 10.88 30.91
CA GLU A 88 44.20 10.08 30.51
C GLU A 88 44.56 10.32 29.04
N ILE A 89 43.58 10.37 28.15
CA ILE A 89 43.77 10.70 26.72
C ILE A 89 44.32 12.14 26.58
N ALA A 90 43.82 13.11 27.35
CA ALA A 90 44.34 14.48 27.33
C ALA A 90 45.82 14.55 27.72
N LYS A 91 46.22 13.80 28.77
CA LYS A 91 47.62 13.69 29.20
C LYS A 91 48.50 12.97 28.17
N GLN A 92 47.99 11.91 27.55
CA GLN A 92 48.74 11.09 26.59
C GLN A 92 49.09 11.84 25.30
N TYR A 93 48.21 12.74 24.85
CA TYR A 93 48.38 13.50 23.60
C TYR A 93 48.76 14.97 23.80
N ASP A 94 49.11 15.37 25.02
CA ASP A 94 49.49 16.75 25.39
C ASP A 94 48.45 17.80 24.95
N LYS A 95 47.18 17.54 25.26
CA LYS A 95 46.04 18.44 24.95
C LYS A 95 45.32 18.88 26.21
N THR A 96 44.60 20.01 26.11
CA THR A 96 43.75 20.45 27.22
C THR A 96 42.48 19.60 27.30
N ASP A 97 41.98 19.41 28.52
CA ASP A 97 40.73 18.67 28.76
C ASP A 97 39.58 19.23 27.92
N GLY A 98 39.45 20.55 27.82
CA GLY A 98 38.43 21.21 26.98
C GLY A 98 38.55 20.91 25.47
N GLN A 99 39.77 20.69 24.95
CA GLN A 99 39.96 20.32 23.55
C GLN A 99 39.56 18.87 23.27
N VAL A 100 39.89 17.95 24.20
CA VAL A 100 39.54 16.54 24.10
C VAL A 100 38.04 16.34 24.29
N ASN A 101 37.44 17.00 25.28
CA ASN A 101 35.99 17.00 25.51
C ASN A 101 35.19 17.55 24.33
N ARG A 102 35.66 18.64 23.69
CA ARG A 102 35.02 19.16 22.47
C ARG A 102 35.10 18.13 21.34
N LEU A 103 36.25 17.51 21.12
CA LEU A 103 36.43 16.49 20.09
C LEU A 103 35.58 15.24 20.36
N TYR A 104 35.54 14.76 21.60
CA TYR A 104 34.68 13.67 22.05
C TYR A 104 33.21 13.94 21.73
N LYS A 105 32.68 15.11 22.13
CA LYS A 105 31.29 15.52 21.83
C LYS A 105 31.00 15.58 20.33
N HIS A 106 31.95 16.02 19.52
CA HIS A 106 31.79 16.02 18.05
C HIS A 106 31.73 14.60 17.47
N ILE A 107 32.59 13.69 17.94
CA ILE A 107 32.61 12.29 17.48
C ILE A 107 31.37 11.55 17.97
N LEU A 108 30.91 11.80 19.20
CA LEU A 108 29.68 11.23 19.74
C LEU A 108 28.48 11.65 18.89
N LYS A 109 28.34 12.95 18.60
CA LYS A 109 27.28 13.46 17.72
C LYS A 109 27.35 12.90 16.29
N GLU A 110 28.56 12.70 15.76
CA GLU A 110 28.78 12.07 14.45
C GLU A 110 28.36 10.58 14.47
N SER A 111 28.63 9.87 15.58
CA SER A 111 28.21 8.47 15.79
C SER A 111 26.70 8.34 15.90
N GLU A 112 26.06 9.13 16.77
CA GLU A 112 24.60 9.16 16.93
C GLU A 112 23.89 9.46 15.60
N SER A 113 24.41 10.39 14.81
CA SER A 113 23.85 10.72 13.50
C SER A 113 24.01 9.58 12.48
N ASN A 114 25.13 8.82 12.53
CA ASN A 114 25.33 7.67 11.66
C ASN A 114 24.43 6.50 12.06
N GLU A 115 24.25 6.24 13.35
CA GLU A 115 23.33 5.22 13.86
C GLU A 115 21.89 5.51 13.42
N GLN A 116 21.46 6.78 13.48
CA GLN A 116 20.15 7.20 12.96
C GLN A 116 20.02 6.93 11.45
N LEU A 117 21.07 7.23 10.67
CA LEU A 117 21.08 6.95 9.22
C LEU A 117 21.01 5.44 8.93
N ASP A 118 21.74 4.62 9.68
CA ASP A 118 21.72 3.16 9.53
C ASP A 118 20.35 2.59 9.90
N GLN A 119 19.71 3.10 10.95
CA GLN A 119 18.33 2.74 11.30
C GLN A 119 17.35 3.12 10.19
N HIS A 120 17.39 4.36 9.71
CA HIS A 120 16.51 4.81 8.61
C HIS A 120 16.74 3.98 7.34
N LYS A 121 17.99 3.61 7.05
CA LYS A 121 18.31 2.75 5.92
C LYS A 121 17.70 1.35 6.08
N ALA A 122 17.79 0.77 7.27
CA ALA A 122 17.18 -0.54 7.56
C ALA A 122 15.66 -0.50 7.42
N GLU A 123 15.01 0.55 7.90
CA GLU A 123 13.56 0.77 7.70
C GLU A 123 13.20 0.92 6.22
N LEU A 124 13.99 1.69 5.46
CA LEU A 124 13.77 1.89 4.04
C LEU A 124 13.98 0.60 3.24
N GLU A 125 14.97 -0.22 3.59
CA GLU A 125 15.15 -1.56 3.03
C GLU A 125 13.98 -2.51 3.34
N GLN A 126 13.37 -2.41 4.53
CA GLN A 126 12.15 -3.15 4.86
C GLN A 126 10.96 -2.68 4.01
N LEU A 127 10.78 -1.37 3.83
CA LEU A 127 9.73 -0.81 2.98
C LEU A 127 9.90 -1.24 1.52
N LEU A 128 11.12 -1.21 0.99
CA LEU A 128 11.43 -1.69 -0.37
C LEU A 128 11.17 -3.19 -0.54
N LYS A 129 11.40 -4.01 0.50
CA LYS A 129 11.02 -5.43 0.48
C LYS A 129 9.51 -5.62 0.43
N ILE A 130 8.74 -4.81 1.15
CA ILE A 130 7.27 -4.86 1.12
C ILE A 130 6.73 -4.46 -0.26
N ASP A 131 7.32 -3.44 -0.89
CA ASP A 131 6.96 -2.97 -2.24
C ASP A 131 7.11 -4.07 -3.31
N SER A 132 8.02 -5.04 -3.08
CA SER A 132 8.21 -6.18 -4.00
C SER A 132 7.13 -7.27 -3.93
N GLN A 133 6.25 -7.25 -2.92
CA GLN A 133 5.19 -8.26 -2.77
C GLN A 133 3.97 -7.90 -3.64
N THR A 134 4.06 -8.24 -4.91
CA THR A 134 2.93 -8.11 -5.84
C THR A 134 2.02 -9.33 -5.75
N ILE A 135 0.77 -9.13 -5.34
CA ILE A 135 -0.27 -10.17 -5.41
C ILE A 135 -0.47 -10.55 -6.87
N ARG A 136 -0.38 -11.85 -7.18
CA ARG A 136 -0.71 -12.41 -8.49
C ARG A 136 -2.01 -13.18 -8.41
N LEU A 137 -3.00 -12.81 -9.21
CA LEU A 137 -4.32 -13.44 -9.26
C LEU A 137 -4.23 -14.93 -9.57
N SER A 138 -3.24 -15.35 -10.36
CA SER A 138 -3.03 -16.76 -10.70
C SER A 138 -2.69 -17.68 -9.52
N GLU A 139 -2.24 -17.12 -8.39
CA GLU A 139 -1.94 -17.87 -7.16
C GLU A 139 -3.20 -18.16 -6.34
N PHE A 140 -4.25 -17.34 -6.50
CA PHE A 140 -5.46 -17.38 -5.67
C PHE A 140 -6.73 -17.76 -6.43
N LEU A 141 -6.79 -17.48 -7.73
CA LEU A 141 -8.00 -17.64 -8.54
C LEU A 141 -7.80 -18.71 -9.62
N HIS A 142 -8.90 -19.39 -9.95
CA HIS A 142 -8.92 -20.33 -11.07
C HIS A 142 -8.50 -19.63 -12.39
N PRO A 143 -7.74 -20.29 -13.30
CA PRO A 143 -7.21 -19.66 -14.50
C PRO A 143 -8.24 -18.96 -15.41
N HIS A 144 -9.48 -19.44 -15.40
CA HIS A 144 -10.58 -18.84 -16.18
C HIS A 144 -10.99 -17.45 -15.70
N LEU A 145 -10.71 -17.13 -14.43
CA LEU A 145 -10.97 -15.82 -13.83
C LEU A 145 -9.68 -15.01 -13.69
N ALA A 146 -8.57 -15.66 -13.31
CA ALA A 146 -7.28 -15.01 -13.14
C ALA A 146 -6.76 -14.36 -14.43
N LYS A 147 -6.79 -15.09 -15.57
CA LYS A 147 -6.22 -14.59 -16.84
C LYS A 147 -6.94 -13.34 -17.36
N PRO A 148 -8.29 -13.32 -17.49
CA PRO A 148 -8.98 -12.11 -17.94
C PRO A 148 -8.79 -10.93 -16.99
N LEU A 149 -8.79 -11.16 -15.68
CA LEU A 149 -8.61 -10.08 -14.70
C LEU A 149 -7.19 -9.52 -14.72
N ALA A 150 -6.16 -10.36 -14.85
CA ALA A 150 -4.77 -9.91 -14.99
C ALA A 150 -4.60 -9.08 -16.28
N GLN A 151 -5.24 -9.50 -17.37
CA GLN A 151 -5.24 -8.75 -18.62
C GLN A 151 -5.93 -7.38 -18.48
N ILE A 152 -7.08 -7.32 -17.79
CA ILE A 152 -7.76 -6.06 -17.46
C ILE A 152 -6.87 -5.17 -16.58
N SER A 153 -6.18 -5.76 -15.60
CA SER A 153 -5.21 -5.08 -14.74
C SER A 153 -4.12 -4.40 -15.56
N GLN A 154 -3.54 -5.12 -16.51
CA GLN A 154 -2.53 -4.61 -17.42
C GLN A 154 -3.06 -3.47 -18.30
N TRP A 155 -4.27 -3.60 -18.84
CA TRP A 155 -4.88 -2.55 -19.67
C TRP A 155 -5.21 -1.28 -18.91
N LEU A 156 -5.61 -1.40 -17.64
CA LEU A 156 -5.93 -0.27 -16.79
C LEU A 156 -4.70 0.34 -16.09
N GLY A 157 -3.53 -0.30 -16.19
CA GLY A 157 -2.32 0.13 -15.49
C GLY A 157 -2.43 0.00 -13.97
N MET A 158 -3.27 -0.90 -13.49
CA MET A 158 -3.56 -1.09 -12.08
C MET A 158 -2.95 -2.40 -11.57
N PRO A 159 -2.57 -2.49 -10.28
CA PRO A 159 -2.05 -3.72 -9.72
C PRO A 159 -3.14 -4.79 -9.63
N GLU A 160 -2.74 -6.05 -9.79
CA GLU A 160 -3.63 -7.20 -9.69
C GLU A 160 -4.33 -7.30 -8.32
N SER A 161 -3.69 -6.80 -7.26
CA SER A 161 -4.31 -6.64 -5.94
C SER A 161 -5.57 -5.77 -5.99
N ALA A 162 -5.60 -4.69 -6.78
CA ALA A 162 -6.78 -3.83 -6.90
C ALA A 162 -7.98 -4.58 -7.50
N MET A 163 -7.72 -5.51 -8.42
CA MET A 163 -8.76 -6.38 -8.96
C MET A 163 -9.32 -7.28 -7.87
N LEU A 164 -8.44 -7.92 -7.11
CA LEU A 164 -8.84 -8.82 -6.04
C LEU A 164 -9.64 -8.10 -4.94
N THR A 165 -9.19 -6.90 -4.56
CA THR A 165 -9.85 -6.05 -3.56
C THR A 165 -11.32 -5.80 -3.88
N VAL A 166 -11.67 -5.55 -5.15
CA VAL A 166 -13.06 -5.32 -5.55
C VAL A 166 -13.79 -6.65 -5.82
N LEU A 167 -13.11 -7.67 -6.34
CA LEU A 167 -13.71 -8.95 -6.68
C LEU A 167 -14.22 -9.70 -5.46
N LEU A 168 -13.45 -9.73 -4.37
CA LEU A 168 -13.78 -10.51 -3.18
C LEU A 168 -15.15 -10.16 -2.56
N PRO A 169 -15.47 -8.88 -2.25
CA PRO A 169 -16.79 -8.54 -1.72
C PRO A 169 -17.93 -8.81 -2.71
N VAL A 170 -17.69 -8.67 -4.02
CA VAL A 170 -18.67 -9.03 -5.07
C VAL A 170 -18.92 -10.53 -5.09
N ALA A 171 -17.88 -11.35 -5.03
CA ALA A 171 -18.04 -12.80 -4.99
C ALA A 171 -18.75 -13.23 -3.70
N ALA A 172 -18.41 -12.60 -2.58
CA ALA A 172 -18.99 -12.87 -1.28
C ALA A 172 -20.48 -12.50 -1.20
N SER A 173 -20.91 -11.39 -1.81
CA SER A 173 -22.32 -10.98 -1.81
C SER A 173 -23.24 -11.96 -2.55
N LEU A 174 -22.69 -12.69 -3.53
CA LEU A 174 -23.41 -13.70 -4.31
C LEU A 174 -23.55 -15.04 -3.59
N MET A 175 -22.83 -15.26 -2.47
CA MET A 175 -22.90 -16.50 -1.71
C MET A 175 -24.22 -16.61 -0.92
N PRO A 176 -24.72 -17.84 -0.69
CA PRO A 176 -25.81 -18.08 0.26
C PRO A 176 -25.47 -17.55 1.67
N ILE A 177 -26.45 -16.99 2.38
CA ILE A 177 -26.26 -16.35 3.70
C ILE A 177 -25.77 -17.33 4.79
N ASP A 178 -26.07 -18.62 4.63
CA ASP A 178 -25.62 -19.69 5.51
C ASP A 178 -24.16 -20.13 5.28
N THR A 179 -23.48 -19.57 4.27
CA THR A 179 -22.07 -19.85 4.02
C THR A 179 -21.19 -19.49 5.22
N ARG A 180 -20.25 -20.38 5.55
CA ARG A 180 -19.24 -20.17 6.59
C ARG A 180 -17.85 -20.50 6.05
N LEU A 181 -16.91 -19.60 6.27
CA LEU A 181 -15.49 -19.79 5.98
C LEU A 181 -14.81 -20.41 7.19
N GLU A 182 -14.15 -21.54 6.99
CA GLU A 182 -13.29 -22.17 8.01
C GLU A 182 -11.92 -21.50 7.99
N LEU A 183 -11.64 -20.64 8.97
CA LEU A 183 -10.41 -19.84 8.99
C LEU A 183 -9.31 -20.49 9.84
N ALA A 184 -9.69 -21.17 10.92
CA ALA A 184 -8.76 -21.93 11.74
C ALA A 184 -9.42 -23.22 12.23
N LYS A 185 -9.26 -24.29 11.45
CA LYS A 185 -9.78 -25.63 11.73
C LYS A 185 -9.48 -26.12 13.17
N PRO A 186 -8.26 -25.96 13.71
CA PRO A 186 -7.94 -26.46 15.05
C PRO A 186 -8.71 -25.76 16.17
N THR A 187 -9.12 -24.50 15.97
CA THR A 187 -9.88 -23.73 16.96
C THR A 187 -11.39 -23.79 16.73
N GLY A 188 -11.84 -24.40 15.63
CA GLY A 188 -13.25 -24.37 15.22
C GLY A 188 -13.73 -22.96 14.86
N PHE A 189 -12.83 -22.07 14.42
CA PHE A 189 -13.18 -20.69 14.09
C PHE A 189 -13.76 -20.59 12.68
N TYR A 190 -15.04 -20.22 12.62
CA TYR A 190 -15.78 -19.98 11.39
C TYR A 190 -16.29 -18.53 11.34
N ALA A 191 -16.24 -17.93 10.17
CA ALA A 191 -16.77 -16.58 9.94
C ALA A 191 -17.68 -16.55 8.71
N HIS A 192 -18.62 -15.61 8.69
CA HIS A 192 -19.32 -15.31 7.44
C HIS A 192 -18.39 -14.57 6.47
N PRO A 193 -18.54 -14.77 5.15
CA PRO A 193 -17.80 -14.01 4.15
C PRO A 193 -18.36 -12.59 4.01
N ILE A 194 -18.38 -11.79 5.08
CA ILE A 194 -18.79 -10.38 5.02
C ILE A 194 -17.51 -9.55 4.93
N LEU A 195 -17.29 -8.94 3.76
CA LEU A 195 -16.03 -8.27 3.45
C LEU A 195 -16.24 -6.77 3.23
N TYR A 196 -15.43 -5.97 3.92
CA TYR A 196 -15.33 -4.54 3.74
C TYR A 196 -13.97 -4.22 3.13
N THR A 197 -13.97 -3.64 1.94
CA THR A 197 -12.75 -3.35 1.19
C THR A 197 -12.78 -1.93 0.67
N GLY A 198 -11.64 -1.24 0.71
CA GLY A 198 -11.47 0.09 0.13
C GLY A 198 -10.32 0.10 -0.86
N LEU A 199 -10.56 0.61 -2.07
CA LEU A 199 -9.50 0.90 -3.02
C LEU A 199 -9.06 2.36 -2.86
N VAL A 200 -7.87 2.56 -2.31
CA VAL A 200 -7.30 3.88 -2.03
C VAL A 200 -6.13 4.16 -2.97
N GLY A 201 -6.04 5.39 -3.47
CA GLY A 201 -4.98 5.83 -4.36
C GLY A 201 -5.22 7.27 -4.79
N GLU A 202 -4.23 7.89 -5.43
CA GLU A 202 -4.34 9.27 -5.91
C GLU A 202 -5.48 9.44 -6.93
N SER A 203 -5.93 10.69 -7.11
CA SER A 203 -6.94 11.00 -8.12
C SER A 203 -6.38 10.69 -9.52
N GLY A 204 -7.23 10.13 -10.40
CA GLY A 204 -6.82 9.79 -11.77
C GLY A 204 -6.09 8.46 -11.94
N ILE A 205 -5.73 7.73 -10.88
CA ILE A 205 -4.97 6.47 -10.98
C ILE A 205 -5.77 5.28 -11.57
N GLY A 206 -7.09 5.44 -11.80
CA GLY A 206 -7.91 4.39 -12.43
C GLY A 206 -8.78 3.55 -11.48
N LYS A 207 -9.01 4.01 -10.24
CA LYS A 207 -9.89 3.33 -9.26
C LYS A 207 -11.29 3.04 -9.81
N THR A 208 -12.02 4.07 -10.22
CA THR A 208 -13.41 3.95 -10.72
C THR A 208 -13.52 3.02 -11.94
N PRO A 209 -12.62 3.05 -12.94
CA PRO A 209 -12.57 2.03 -13.99
C PRO A 209 -12.48 0.59 -13.49
N VAL A 210 -11.64 0.31 -12.49
CA VAL A 210 -11.51 -1.04 -11.88
C VAL A 210 -12.84 -1.45 -11.25
N LEU A 211 -13.42 -0.57 -10.41
CA LEU A 211 -14.68 -0.83 -9.73
C LEU A 211 -15.80 -1.14 -10.72
N LYS A 212 -15.99 -0.26 -11.72
CA LYS A 212 -17.02 -0.43 -12.75
C LYS A 212 -16.85 -1.71 -13.54
N LYS A 213 -15.61 -2.10 -13.87
CA LYS A 213 -15.36 -3.30 -14.67
C LYS A 213 -15.77 -4.57 -13.94
N ILE A 214 -15.43 -4.67 -12.65
CA ILE A 214 -15.73 -5.84 -11.82
C ILE A 214 -17.22 -5.90 -11.44
N ILE A 215 -17.84 -4.75 -11.18
CA ILE A 215 -19.27 -4.66 -10.81
C ILE A 215 -20.18 -4.84 -12.02
N SER A 216 -19.68 -4.60 -13.24
CA SER A 216 -20.49 -4.62 -14.46
C SER A 216 -21.44 -5.82 -14.64
N PRO A 217 -21.07 -7.07 -14.29
CA PRO A 217 -21.98 -8.20 -14.39
C PRO A 217 -23.20 -8.08 -13.46
N LEU A 218 -23.07 -7.42 -12.31
CA LEU A 218 -24.18 -7.23 -11.38
C LEU A 218 -25.27 -6.31 -11.95
N TYR A 219 -24.94 -5.39 -12.86
CA TYR A 219 -25.98 -4.60 -13.55
C TYR A 219 -26.87 -5.49 -14.43
N SER A 220 -26.28 -6.46 -15.12
CA SER A 220 -27.05 -7.42 -15.93
C SER A 220 -27.95 -8.28 -15.04
N MET A 221 -27.41 -8.80 -13.93
CA MET A 221 -28.18 -9.59 -12.96
C MET A 221 -29.31 -8.77 -12.32
N GLN A 222 -29.05 -7.50 -11.99
CA GLN A 222 -30.06 -6.58 -11.44
C GLN A 222 -31.17 -6.28 -12.45
N SER A 223 -30.83 -6.11 -13.73
CA SER A 223 -31.82 -5.90 -14.79
C SER A 223 -32.72 -7.12 -15.00
N GLU A 224 -32.14 -8.32 -14.94
CA GLU A 224 -32.88 -9.58 -15.04
C GLU A 224 -33.82 -9.75 -13.84
N ALA A 225 -33.32 -9.57 -12.61
CA ALA A 225 -34.15 -9.62 -11.41
C ALA A 225 -35.29 -8.58 -11.41
N LEU A 226 -35.07 -7.39 -11.99
CA LEU A 226 -36.14 -6.40 -12.13
C LEU A 226 -37.22 -6.87 -13.11
N THR A 227 -36.82 -7.51 -14.21
CA THR A 227 -37.77 -8.04 -15.19
C THR A 227 -38.58 -9.19 -14.60
N GLU A 228 -37.93 -10.14 -13.92
CA GLU A 228 -38.59 -11.24 -13.21
C GLU A 228 -39.55 -10.72 -12.14
N HIS A 229 -39.12 -9.71 -11.38
CA HIS A 229 -39.96 -9.11 -10.34
C HIS A 229 -41.19 -8.42 -10.91
N ASN A 230 -41.05 -7.68 -12.01
CA ASN A 230 -42.19 -7.02 -12.67
C ASN A 230 -43.22 -8.06 -13.15
N GLN A 231 -42.76 -9.16 -13.74
CA GLN A 231 -43.64 -10.25 -14.14
C GLN A 231 -44.33 -10.91 -12.93
N ALA A 232 -43.58 -11.18 -11.87
CA ALA A 232 -44.14 -11.75 -10.63
C ALA A 232 -45.15 -10.80 -9.96
N MET A 233 -44.95 -9.48 -10.06
CA MET A 233 -45.90 -8.47 -9.59
C MET A 233 -47.20 -8.50 -10.40
N GLU A 234 -47.14 -8.60 -11.72
CA GLU A 234 -48.34 -8.75 -12.58
C GLU A 234 -49.13 -10.02 -12.23
N ASP A 235 -48.44 -11.14 -12.05
CA ASP A 235 -49.06 -12.41 -11.63
C ASP A 235 -49.69 -12.31 -10.23
N TRP A 236 -49.00 -11.63 -9.30
CA TRP A 236 -49.47 -11.40 -7.94
C TRP A 236 -50.73 -10.52 -7.91
N GLU A 237 -50.78 -9.45 -8.70
CA GLU A 237 -51.97 -8.59 -8.82
C GLU A 237 -53.20 -9.37 -9.32
N GLN A 238 -53.01 -10.25 -10.31
CA GLN A 238 -54.08 -11.14 -10.79
C GLN A 238 -54.53 -12.12 -9.70
N ALA A 239 -53.58 -12.70 -8.96
CA ALA A 239 -53.86 -13.62 -7.86
C ALA A 239 -54.61 -12.95 -6.71
N CYS A 240 -54.25 -11.70 -6.35
CA CYS A 240 -54.98 -10.91 -5.36
C CYS A 240 -56.43 -10.64 -5.79
N SER A 241 -56.66 -10.29 -7.07
CA SER A 241 -58.03 -10.09 -7.58
C SER A 241 -58.87 -11.37 -7.53
N LEU A 242 -58.25 -12.54 -7.71
CA LEU A 242 -58.93 -13.83 -7.58
C LEU A 242 -59.22 -14.17 -6.11
N ALA A 243 -58.24 -13.95 -5.21
CA ALA A 243 -58.39 -14.18 -3.78
C ALA A 243 -59.52 -13.31 -3.20
N GLU A 244 -59.59 -12.04 -3.59
CA GLU A 244 -60.67 -11.12 -3.19
C GLU A 244 -62.05 -11.65 -3.62
N LYS A 245 -62.20 -12.13 -4.87
CA LYS A 245 -63.45 -12.72 -5.36
C LYS A 245 -63.86 -13.98 -4.60
N ASN A 246 -62.89 -14.75 -4.14
CA ASN A 246 -63.12 -16.01 -3.43
C ASN A 246 -63.20 -15.84 -1.89
N ASN A 247 -63.04 -14.62 -1.36
CA ASN A 247 -62.84 -14.34 0.07
C ASN A 247 -61.68 -15.16 0.69
N GLU A 248 -60.60 -15.32 -0.06
CA GLU A 248 -59.36 -15.97 0.36
C GLU A 248 -58.31 -14.92 0.76
N PRO A 249 -57.33 -15.27 1.62
CA PRO A 249 -56.24 -14.34 1.95
C PRO A 249 -55.37 -14.04 0.73
N GLU A 250 -54.91 -12.79 0.63
CA GLU A 250 -53.98 -12.39 -0.44
C GLU A 250 -52.67 -13.18 -0.36
N PRO A 251 -52.13 -13.62 -1.50
CA PRO A 251 -50.82 -14.25 -1.55
C PRO A 251 -49.72 -13.27 -1.12
N PRO A 252 -48.56 -13.76 -0.65
CA PRO A 252 -47.45 -12.89 -0.26
C PRO A 252 -46.93 -12.10 -1.47
N GLN A 253 -46.73 -10.80 -1.27
CA GLN A 253 -46.18 -9.92 -2.30
C GLN A 253 -44.75 -10.37 -2.66
N PRO A 254 -44.42 -10.51 -3.96
CA PRO A 254 -43.07 -10.83 -4.38
C PRO A 254 -42.11 -9.72 -3.97
N LYS A 255 -40.85 -10.08 -3.69
CA LYS A 255 -39.79 -9.15 -3.27
C LYS A 255 -38.73 -9.06 -4.36
N LEU A 256 -38.28 -7.84 -4.63
CA LEU A 256 -37.18 -7.61 -5.58
C LEU A 256 -35.86 -8.06 -4.95
N HIS A 257 -35.13 -8.92 -5.66
CA HIS A 257 -33.77 -9.25 -5.29
C HIS A 257 -32.81 -8.15 -5.78
N ASN A 258 -32.01 -7.59 -4.86
CA ASN A 258 -31.00 -6.59 -5.17
C ASN A 258 -29.61 -7.24 -5.14
N TYR A 259 -28.83 -7.05 -6.20
CA TYR A 259 -27.45 -7.55 -6.28
C TYR A 259 -26.44 -6.54 -5.77
N PHE A 260 -26.75 -5.25 -5.90
CA PHE A 260 -25.89 -4.17 -5.42
C PHE A 260 -26.72 -2.96 -4.98
N THR A 261 -26.10 -2.09 -4.18
CA THR A 261 -26.58 -0.74 -3.90
C THR A 261 -25.43 0.24 -3.92
N SER A 262 -25.66 1.49 -4.35
CA SER A 262 -24.62 2.52 -4.43
C SER A 262 -24.85 3.75 -3.56
N ASP A 263 -26.07 3.92 -3.06
CA ASP A 263 -26.46 5.03 -2.20
C ASP A 263 -27.71 4.60 -1.43
N ALA A 264 -27.51 4.00 -0.26
CA ALA A 264 -28.60 3.54 0.59
C ALA A 264 -28.31 3.95 2.04
N THR A 265 -29.34 4.49 2.71
CA THR A 265 -29.29 4.71 4.15
C THR A 265 -29.24 3.37 4.89
N THR A 266 -28.85 3.40 6.17
CA THR A 266 -28.82 2.19 7.02
C THR A 266 -30.20 1.51 7.07
N GLU A 267 -31.30 2.28 7.11
CA GLU A 267 -32.66 1.72 7.07
C GLU A 267 -32.96 1.04 5.75
N ALA A 268 -32.53 1.63 4.63
CA ALA A 268 -32.71 1.03 3.31
C ALA A 268 -31.91 -0.28 3.18
N ILE A 269 -30.68 -0.33 3.71
CA ILE A 269 -29.87 -1.56 3.78
C ILE A 269 -30.61 -2.63 4.59
N GLY A 270 -31.12 -2.30 5.77
CA GLY A 270 -31.88 -3.23 6.61
C GLY A 270 -33.15 -3.76 5.92
N LYS A 271 -33.87 -2.90 5.19
CA LYS A 271 -35.03 -3.30 4.40
C LYS A 271 -34.65 -4.28 3.29
N ILE A 272 -33.58 -3.97 2.52
CA ILE A 272 -33.09 -4.89 1.48
C ILE A 272 -32.75 -6.23 2.11
N GLN A 273 -31.95 -6.28 3.18
CA GLN A 273 -31.60 -7.54 3.85
C GLN A 273 -32.82 -8.36 4.26
N ASN A 274 -33.85 -7.72 4.82
CA ASN A 274 -35.07 -8.39 5.23
C ASN A 274 -35.88 -8.95 4.04
N ASP A 275 -35.86 -8.27 2.90
CA ASP A 275 -36.59 -8.68 1.69
C ASP A 275 -35.89 -9.81 0.89
N GLN A 276 -34.61 -10.14 1.18
CA GLN A 276 -33.85 -11.23 0.52
C GLN A 276 -33.09 -12.14 1.51
N PRO A 277 -33.78 -13.11 2.15
CA PRO A 277 -33.22 -13.94 3.22
C PRO A 277 -32.27 -15.06 2.75
N THR A 278 -32.06 -15.24 1.45
CA THR A 278 -31.26 -16.35 0.90
C THR A 278 -29.87 -15.93 0.42
N ARG A 279 -29.69 -14.66 -0.01
CA ARG A 279 -28.45 -14.15 -0.61
C ARG A 279 -28.21 -12.69 -0.22
N GLY A 280 -26.93 -12.32 -0.18
CA GLY A 280 -26.51 -10.95 0.12
C GLY A 280 -26.60 -10.00 -1.07
N PHE A 281 -26.05 -8.81 -0.89
CA PHE A 281 -25.83 -7.80 -1.93
C PHE A 281 -24.56 -7.03 -1.60
N VAL A 282 -23.95 -6.38 -2.60
CA VAL A 282 -22.74 -5.57 -2.38
C VAL A 282 -23.10 -4.09 -2.28
N GLY A 283 -22.60 -3.42 -1.24
CA GLY A 283 -22.56 -1.96 -1.20
C GLY A 283 -21.35 -1.44 -1.98
N TYR A 284 -21.58 -0.64 -3.01
CA TYR A 284 -20.54 -0.08 -3.87
C TYR A 284 -20.59 1.45 -3.83
N PHE A 285 -19.58 2.06 -3.22
CA PHE A 285 -19.49 3.52 -3.05
C PHE A 285 -18.23 4.03 -3.75
N ASP A 286 -18.39 4.95 -4.72
CA ASP A 286 -17.26 5.51 -5.48
C ASP A 286 -16.39 6.45 -4.61
N GLU A 287 -16.98 7.06 -3.58
CA GLU A 287 -16.30 7.91 -2.61
C GLU A 287 -16.47 7.37 -1.18
N LEU A 288 -15.35 7.13 -0.50
CA LEU A 288 -15.35 6.70 0.91
C LEU A 288 -16.04 7.72 1.83
N GLU A 289 -16.02 9.00 1.45
CA GLU A 289 -16.70 10.05 2.21
C GLU A 289 -18.22 9.80 2.28
N GLY A 290 -18.83 9.23 1.24
CA GLY A 290 -20.25 8.86 1.23
C GLY A 290 -20.58 7.82 2.30
N LEU A 291 -19.70 6.84 2.51
CA LEU A 291 -19.85 5.81 3.55
C LEU A 291 -19.80 6.42 4.96
N PHE A 292 -18.85 7.32 5.22
CA PHE A 292 -18.69 7.96 6.54
C PHE A 292 -19.73 9.05 6.82
N LYS A 293 -20.17 9.78 5.79
CA LYS A 293 -21.26 10.76 5.92
C LYS A 293 -22.58 10.09 6.31
N GLY A 294 -22.87 8.91 5.74
CA GLY A 294 -24.05 8.11 6.13
C GLY A 294 -23.99 7.64 7.59
N ALA A 295 -22.82 7.15 8.04
CA ALA A 295 -22.62 6.76 9.44
C ALA A 295 -22.74 7.95 10.42
N ASN A 296 -22.23 9.13 10.03
CA ASN A 296 -22.27 10.33 10.86
C ASN A 296 -23.64 11.00 10.98
N GLN A 297 -24.63 10.66 10.15
CA GLN A 297 -26.00 11.19 10.32
C GLN A 297 -26.62 10.77 11.66
N TYR A 298 -26.16 9.67 12.26
CA TYR A 298 -26.62 9.21 13.58
C TYR A 298 -25.94 9.92 14.76
N HIS A 299 -24.75 10.51 14.57
CA HIS A 299 -24.03 11.17 15.67
C HIS A 299 -24.62 12.53 16.09
N ASN A 300 -25.46 13.16 15.25
CA ASN A 300 -26.13 14.41 15.59
C ASN A 300 -27.36 14.24 16.50
N SER A 301 -27.72 13.00 16.85
CA SER A 301 -28.81 12.69 17.77
C SER A 301 -28.22 11.94 18.98
N GLY A 302 -27.66 12.70 19.92
CA GLY A 302 -26.89 12.18 21.05
C GLY A 302 -27.48 10.95 21.74
N LYS A 303 -26.84 9.80 21.50
CA LYS A 303 -26.58 8.69 22.42
C LYS A 303 -25.84 7.62 21.62
N GLY A 304 -24.53 7.56 21.83
CA GLY A 304 -23.67 6.56 21.19
C GLY A 304 -23.99 5.16 21.70
N ASN A 305 -24.02 4.20 20.78
CA ASN A 305 -23.62 2.83 21.05
C ASN A 305 -22.44 2.55 20.13
N ASP A 306 -21.37 2.05 20.74
CA ASP A 306 -20.11 1.72 20.08
C ASP A 306 -20.31 0.67 18.96
N ILE A 307 -19.45 0.80 17.96
CA ILE A 307 -19.32 -0.08 16.78
C ILE A 307 -18.78 -1.44 17.21
#